data_AF-A0A7C3NBW2-F1
#
_entry.id   AF-A0A7C3NBW2-F1
#
_cell.length_a   1.000
_cell.length_b   1.000
_cell.length_c   1.000
_cell.angle_alpha   90.00
_cell.angle_beta   90.00
_cell.angle_gamma   90.00
#
_symmetry.space_group_name_H-M   'P 1'
#
loop_
_entity.id
_entity.type
_entity.pdbx_description
1 polymer ?
#
loop_
_entity_poly.entity_id
_entity_poly.type
_entity_poly.pdbx_seq_one_letter_code
_entity_poly.pdbx_strand_id
1 'polypeptide(L)'
;MRMRLYVAVNSQKFKFVGNMATAFKQLTEAVSEGQTVRILTIFYDSKKEKRRFKRELREAGGDLIQAAKNYLKWWETIQERRRKRLMEKLAKLSS
;
A
#
# COMPACT_ATOMS: atom_id res chain seq x y z
N MET A 1 -12.04 -1.30 5.42
CA MET A 1 -10.85 -1.39 6.28
C MET A 1 -10.05 -0.12 6.06
N ARG A 2 -9.78 0.67 7.11
CA ARG A 2 -8.89 1.83 7.06
C ARG A 2 -7.60 1.50 7.81
N MET A 3 -6.51 2.10 7.36
CA MET A 3 -5.18 2.09 7.94
C MET A 3 -4.82 3.55 8.20
N ARG A 4 -4.12 3.80 9.30
CA ARG A 4 -3.53 5.09 9.61
C ARG A 4 -2.03 4.89 9.77
N LEU A 5 -1.27 5.48 8.86
CA LEU A 5 0.19 5.39 8.81
C LEU A 5 0.79 6.73 9.22
N TYR A 6 1.60 6.71 10.26
CA TYR A 6 2.37 7.86 10.72
C TYR A 6 3.85 7.59 10.46
N VAL A 7 4.47 8.49 9.70
CA VAL A 7 5.89 8.40 9.33
C VAL A 7 6.58 9.73 9.57
N ALA A 8 7.87 9.68 9.84
CA ALA A 8 8.74 10.84 9.78
C ALA A 8 9.62 10.73 8.51
N VAL A 9 9.61 11.77 7.68
CA VAL A 9 10.44 11.89 6.47
C VAL A 9 11.34 13.09 6.70
N ASN A 10 12.67 12.89 6.78
CA ASN A 10 13.64 13.97 7.05
C ASN A 10 13.20 14.92 8.19
N SER A 11 12.76 14.35 9.32
CA SER A 11 12.25 15.05 10.51
C SER A 11 10.86 15.72 10.39
N GLN A 12 10.22 15.70 9.22
CA GLN A 12 8.83 16.12 9.06
C GLN A 12 7.86 14.95 9.26
N LYS A 13 6.77 15.17 9.99
CA LYS A 13 5.79 14.13 10.31
C LYS A 13 4.66 14.14 9.28
N PHE A 14 4.41 12.99 8.68
CA PHE A 14 3.30 12.77 7.75
C PHE A 14 2.32 11.76 8.32
N LYS A 15 1.04 11.98 8.00
CA LYS A 15 -0.06 11.10 8.35
C LYS A 15 -0.82 10.74 7.09
N PHE A 16 -0.86 9.45 6.77
CA PHE A 16 -1.62 8.90 5.65
C PHE A 16 -2.78 8.07 6.17
N VAL A 17 -3.99 8.33 5.67
CA VAL A 17 -5.22 7.67 6.10
C VAL A 17 -5.97 7.15 4.88
N GLY A 18 -6.35 5.87 4.91
CA GLY A 18 -7.09 5.25 3.81
C GLY A 18 -7.03 3.75 3.89
N ASN A 19 -7.42 3.03 2.83
CA ASN A 19 -7.02 1.64 2.74
C ASN A 19 -5.50 1.55 2.57
N MET A 20 -4.92 0.36 2.75
CA MET A 20 -3.47 0.17 2.71
C MET A 20 -2.83 0.63 1.38
N ALA A 21 -3.51 0.41 0.24
CA ALA A 21 -3.04 0.88 -1.06
C ALA A 21 -3.03 2.41 -1.15
N THR A 22 -4.09 3.08 -0.69
CA THR A 22 -4.17 4.56 -0.69
C THR A 22 -3.08 5.17 0.19
N ALA A 23 -2.90 4.66 1.40
CA ALA A 23 -1.88 5.19 2.31
C ALA A 23 -0.46 5.02 1.75
N PHE A 24 -0.21 3.89 1.09
CA PHE A 24 1.08 3.61 0.44
C PHE A 24 1.32 4.46 -0.80
N LYS A 25 0.28 4.68 -1.62
CA LYS A 25 0.37 5.56 -2.78
C LYS A 25 0.73 6.99 -2.36
N GLN A 26 0.03 7.53 -1.35
CA GLN A 26 0.33 8.85 -0.79
C GLN A 26 1.74 8.93 -0.22
N LEU A 27 2.20 7.88 0.47
CA LEU A 27 3.57 7.80 0.98
C LEU A 27 4.59 7.88 -0.16
N THR A 28 4.43 7.08 -1.22
CA THR A 28 5.38 7.06 -2.34
C THR A 28 5.36 8.35 -3.16
N GLU A 29 4.25 9.08 -3.18
CA GLU A 29 4.16 10.40 -3.82
C GLU A 29 4.79 11.51 -2.97
N ALA A 30 4.71 11.39 -1.65
CA ALA A 30 5.26 12.37 -0.71
C ALA A 30 6.76 12.21 -0.46
N VAL A 31 7.33 11.04 -0.76
CA VAL A 31 8.74 10.72 -0.49
C VAL A 31 9.55 10.65 -1.77
N SER A 32 10.55 11.52 -1.89
CA SER A 32 11.52 11.51 -2.99
C SER A 32 12.71 10.58 -2.69
N GLU A 33 13.44 10.16 -3.73
CA GLU A 33 14.67 9.37 -3.57
C GLU A 33 15.69 10.08 -2.68
N GLY A 34 16.37 9.31 -1.82
CA GLY A 34 17.35 9.82 -0.86
C GLY A 34 16.78 10.35 0.46
N GLN A 35 15.46 10.41 0.63
CA GLN A 35 14.86 10.82 1.89
C GLN A 35 14.82 9.67 2.92
N THR A 36 15.14 9.97 4.17
CA THR A 36 15.09 8.99 5.26
C THR A 36 13.66 8.88 5.78
N VAL A 37 13.09 7.69 5.69
CA VAL A 37 11.73 7.41 6.16
C VAL A 37 11.76 6.55 7.41
N ARG A 38 11.18 7.05 8.50
CA ARG A 38 11.03 6.33 9.76
C ARG A 38 9.56 6.10 10.06
N ILE A 39 9.20 4.85 10.32
CA ILE A 39 7.86 4.51 10.81
C ILE A 39 7.74 5.01 12.25
N LEU A 40 6.74 5.85 12.52
CA LEU A 40 6.41 6.27 13.89
C LEU A 40 5.38 5.34 14.49
N THR A 41 4.25 5.16 13.80
CA THR A 41 3.13 4.34 14.29
C THR A 41 2.26 3.90 13.12
N ILE A 42 1.70 2.70 13.23
CA ILE A 42 0.74 2.19 12.24
C ILE A 42 -0.46 1.60 12.97
N PHE A 43 -1.64 2.11 12.65
CA PHE A 43 -2.91 1.53 13.08
C PHE A 43 -3.52 0.75 11.92
N TYR A 44 -3.88 -0.51 12.20
CA TYR A 44 -4.51 -1.41 11.26
C TYR A 44 -5.92 -1.74 11.74
N ASP A 45 -6.92 -1.57 10.89
CA ASP A 45 -8.28 -2.06 11.19
C ASP A 45 -8.41 -3.57 10.93
N SER A 46 -7.39 -4.22 10.34
CA SER A 46 -7.44 -5.62 9.95
C SER A 46 -6.17 -6.40 10.29
N LYS A 47 -6.35 -7.57 10.92
CA LYS A 47 -5.27 -8.55 11.14
C LYS A 47 -4.65 -9.04 9.82
N LYS A 48 -5.43 -9.13 8.74
CA LYS A 48 -4.93 -9.58 7.42
C LYS A 48 -3.98 -8.55 6.81
N GLU A 49 -4.35 -7.27 6.85
CA GLU A 49 -3.51 -6.18 6.37
C GLU A 49 -2.21 -6.08 7.17
N LYS A 50 -2.29 -6.16 8.50
CA LYS A 50 -1.10 -6.19 9.37
C LYS A 50 -0.12 -7.32 9.02
N ARG A 51 -0.62 -8.54 8.76
CA ARG A 51 0.24 -9.68 8.39
C ARG A 51 0.91 -9.48 7.04
N ARG A 52 0.17 -8.96 6.06
CA ARG A 52 0.72 -8.66 4.73
C ARG A 52 1.76 -7.55 4.83
N PHE A 53 1.47 -6.45 5.51
CA PHE A 53 2.42 -5.37 5.78
C PHE A 53 3.75 -5.89 6.33
N LYS A 54 3.68 -6.67 7.42
CA LYS A 54 4.88 -7.20 8.06
C LYS A 54 5.69 -8.13 7.16
N ARG A 55 5.04 -8.81 6.22
CA ARG A 55 5.70 -9.66 5.24
C ARG A 55 6.45 -8.82 4.21
N GLU A 56 5.77 -7.87 3.59
CA GLU A 56 6.38 -6.96 2.61
C GLU A 56 7.55 -6.19 3.23
N LEU A 57 7.40 -5.71 4.46
CA LEU A 57 8.46 -5.01 5.18
C LEU A 57 9.66 -5.91 5.47
N ARG A 58 9.42 -7.19 5.78
CA ARG A 58 10.50 -8.17 5.99
C ARG A 58 11.21 -8.51 4.68
N GLU A 59 10.47 -8.70 3.60
CA GLU A 59 11.02 -8.96 2.26
C GLU A 59 11.83 -7.76 1.74
N ALA A 60 11.42 -6.54 2.07
CA ALA A 60 12.14 -5.32 1.77
C ALA A 60 13.30 -5.00 2.73
N GLY A 61 13.65 -5.91 3.66
CA GLY A 61 14.76 -5.68 4.60
C GLY A 61 14.53 -4.54 5.60
N GLY A 62 13.28 -4.14 5.82
CA GLY A 62 12.92 -3.00 6.67
C GLY A 62 12.72 -1.66 5.93
N ASP A 63 12.96 -1.62 4.62
CA ASP A 63 12.67 -0.43 3.82
C ASP A 63 11.16 -0.27 3.58
N LEU A 64 10.59 0.78 4.17
CA LEU A 64 9.17 1.09 4.06
C LEU A 64 8.76 1.49 2.64
N ILE A 65 9.60 2.23 1.92
CA ILE A 65 9.29 2.71 0.57
C ILE A 65 9.31 1.53 -0.39
N GLN A 66 10.31 0.67 -0.29
CA GLN A 66 10.36 -0.53 -1.11
C GLN A 66 9.19 -1.47 -0.79
N ALA A 67 8.84 -1.66 0.50
CA ALA A 67 7.66 -2.44 0.89
C ALA A 67 6.35 -1.85 0.32
N ALA A 68 6.23 -0.52 0.31
CA ALA A 68 5.07 0.17 -0.26
C ALA A 68 4.98 -0.05 -1.78
N LYS A 69 6.09 0.11 -2.51
CA LYS A 69 6.17 -0.15 -3.96
C LYS A 69 5.80 -1.59 -4.30
N ASN A 70 6.34 -2.57 -3.57
CA ASN A 70 6.04 -4.00 -3.78
C ASN A 70 4.54 -4.29 -3.58
N TYR A 71 3.97 -3.78 -2.49
CA TYR A 71 2.55 -3.94 -2.20
C TYR A 71 1.67 -3.32 -3.29
N LEU A 72 1.98 -2.10 -3.74
CA LEU A 72 1.21 -1.40 -4.78
C LEU A 72 1.23 -2.18 -6.09
N LYS A 73 2.39 -2.70 -6.51
CA LYS A 73 2.52 -3.53 -7.71
C LYS A 73 1.66 -4.79 -7.63
N TRP A 74 1.68 -5.48 -6.48
CA TRP A 74 0.81 -6.63 -6.25
C TRP A 74 -0.67 -6.23 -6.30
N TRP A 75 -1.04 -5.12 -5.65
CA TRP A 75 -2.41 -4.63 -5.60
C TRP A 75 -2.95 -4.29 -7.00
N GLU A 76 -2.17 -3.60 -7.82
CA GLU A 76 -2.52 -3.27 -9.20
C GLU A 76 -2.75 -4.53 -10.04
N THR A 77 -1.88 -5.53 -9.91
CA THR A 77 -2.04 -6.83 -10.59
C THR A 77 -3.36 -7.50 -10.22
N ILE A 78 -3.76 -7.44 -8.93
CA ILE A 78 -5.05 -7.98 -8.49
C ILE A 78 -6.22 -7.16 -9.04
N GLN A 79 -6.12 -5.83 -9.08
CA GLN A 79 -7.16 -4.98 -9.65
C GLN A 79 -7.34 -5.23 -11.15
N GLU A 80 -6.25 -5.39 -11.89
CA GLU A 80 -6.30 -5.71 -13.31
C GLU A 80 -6.97 -7.05 -13.58
N ARG A 81 -6.61 -8.09 -12.83
CA ARG A 81 -7.29 -9.40 -12.92
C ARG A 81 -8.79 -9.31 -12.60
N ARG A 82 -9.16 -8.48 -11.63
CA ARG A 82 -10.58 -8.23 -11.30
C ARG A 82 -11.30 -7.51 -12.43
N ARG A 83 -10.70 -6.47 -13.00
CA ARG A 83 -11.25 -5.74 -14.15
C ARG A 83 -11.47 -6.67 -15.34
N LYS A 84 -10.49 -7.52 -15.67
CA LYS A 84 -10.61 -8.50 -16.76
C LYS A 84 -11.79 -9.45 -16.54
N ARG A 85 -11.91 -10.03 -15.34
CA ARG A 85 -13.04 -10.91 -14.99
C ARG A 85 -14.40 -10.20 -15.04
N LEU A 86 -14.42 -8.92 -14.66
CA LEU A 86 -15.64 -8.10 -14.73
C LEU A 86 -16.06 -7.89 -16.19
N MET A 87 -15.10 -7.54 -17.07
CA MET A 87 -15.36 -7.40 -18.50
C MET A 87 -15.83 -8.72 -19.14
N GLU A 88 -15.19 -9.84 -18.81
CA GLU A 88 -15.61 -11.17 -19.28
C GLU A 88 -17.04 -11.51 -18.85
N LYS A 89 -17.44 -11.14 -17.62
CA LYS A 89 -18.81 -11.33 -17.14
C LYS A 89 -19.82 -10.42 -17.85
N LEU A 90 -19.46 -9.16 -18.06
CA LEU A 90 -20.32 -8.20 -18.77
C LEU A 90 -20.53 -8.62 -20.23
N ALA A 91 -19.46 -9.05 -20.91
CA ALA A 91 -19.53 -9.55 -22.29
C ALA A 91 -20.48 -10.77 -22.40
N LYS A 92 -20.43 -11.69 -21.44
CA LYS A 92 -21.34 -12.85 -21.37
C LYS A 92 -22.79 -12.52 -21.06
N LEU A 93 -23.08 -11.36 -20.47
CA LEU A 93 -24.44 -10.91 -20.17
C LEU A 93 -25.06 -10.10 -21.32
N SER A 94 -24.22 -9.57 -22.22
CA SER A 94 -24.62 -8.84 -23.42
C SER A 94 -24.67 -9.70 -24.70
N SER A 95 -24.37 -10.99 -24.60
CA SER A 95 -24.49 -12.01 -25.65
C SER A 95 -25.65 -12.94 -25.34
#